data_AF-A0A2V8TVS3-F1
#
_entry.id   AF-A0A2V8TVS3-F1
#
_cell.length_a   1.000
_cell.length_b   1.000
_cell.length_c   1.000
_cell.angle_alpha   90.00
_cell.angle_beta   90.00
_cell.angle_gamma   90.00
#
_symmetry.space_group_name_H-M   'P 1'
#
loop_
_entity.id
_entity.type
_entity.pdbx_description
1 polymer ?
#
loop_
_entity_poly.entity_id
_entity_poly.type
_entity_poly.pdbx_seq_one_letter_code
_entity_poly.pdbx_strand_id
1 'polypeptide(L)'
;ALNSPLFTLVGVLLVFGIEQFLEGHFLVPYFTGRQVELHPLVVLAALIVGANLAGIVGAIVAIPLAAGINAVLQETYVKAMERRHVG
;
A
#
# COMPACT_ATOMS: atom_id res chain seq x y z
N ALA A 1 15.56 5.46 41.19
CA ALA A 1 14.50 6.17 40.46
C ALA A 1 14.38 5.73 38.99
N LEU A 2 15.49 5.53 38.26
CA LEU A 2 15.48 5.14 36.84
C LEU A 2 15.14 3.67 36.52
N ASN A 3 15.09 2.77 37.51
CA ASN A 3 14.84 1.34 37.30
C ASN A 3 13.44 0.91 37.78
N SER A 4 12.47 1.82 37.76
CA SER A 4 11.08 1.51 38.11
C SER A 4 10.32 1.00 36.87
N PRO A 5 9.43 0.00 37.01
CA PRO A 5 8.63 -0.50 35.89
C PRO A 5 7.82 0.60 35.19
N LEU A 6 7.33 1.58 35.95
CA LEU A 6 6.59 2.73 35.43
C LEU A 6 7.46 3.63 34.55
N PHE A 7 8.70 3.92 34.96
CA PHE A 7 9.62 4.74 34.17
C PHE A 7 9.99 4.05 32.85
N THR A 8 10.18 2.72 32.88
CA THR A 8 10.45 1.92 31.69
C THR A 8 9.26 1.91 30.73
N LEU A 9 8.04 1.70 31.25
CA LEU A 9 6.82 1.70 30.44
C LEU A 9 6.60 3.06 29.75
N VAL A 10 6.76 4.16 30.48
CA VAL A 10 6.63 5.51 29.94
C VAL A 10 7.68 5.76 28.85
N GLY A 11 8.93 5.33 29.07
CA GLY A 11 9.99 5.42 28.07
C GLY A 11 9.67 4.66 26.78
N VAL A 12 9.19 3.42 26.89
CA VAL A 12 8.80 2.60 25.73
C VAL A 12 7.66 3.25 24.95
N LEU A 13 6.61 3.71 25.65
CA LEU A 13 5.47 4.36 25.02
C LEU A 13 5.86 5.65 24.30
N LEU A 14 6.77 6.44 24.88
CA LEU A 14 7.28 7.65 24.25
C LEU A 14 8.05 7.34 22.96
N VAL A 15 9.00 6.39 23.02
CA VAL A 15 9.80 6.02 21.85
C VAL A 15 8.93 5.42 20.76
N PHE A 16 8.05 4.49 21.11
CA PHE A 16 7.13 3.87 20.16
C PHE A 16 6.14 4.88 19.58
N GLY A 17 5.59 5.79 20.39
CA GLY A 17 4.71 6.85 19.92
C GLY A 17 5.39 7.79 18.93
N ILE A 18 6.65 8.16 19.18
CA ILE A 18 7.44 9.00 18.26
C ILE A 18 7.71 8.25 16.95
N GLU A 19 8.11 6.97 17.04
CA GLU A 19 8.38 6.14 15.88
C GLU A 19 7.13 5.94 15.01
N GLN A 20 5.98 5.61 15.61
CA GLN A 20 4.70 5.48 14.90
C GLN A 20 4.23 6.81 14.30
N PHE A 21 4.44 7.93 14.99
CA PHE A 21 4.13 9.25 14.45
C PHE A 21 4.98 9.54 13.21
N LEU A 22 6.30 9.29 13.29
CA LEU A 22 7.21 9.45 12.15
C LEU A 22 6.85 8.51 11.01
N GLU A 23 6.59 7.24 11.30
CA GLU A 23 6.24 6.22 10.32
C GLU A 23 4.98 6.64 9.55
N GLY A 24 3.88 6.90 10.26
CA GLY A 24 2.60 7.21 9.65
C GLY A 24 2.56 8.55 8.90
N HIS A 25 3.28 9.58 9.36
CA HIS A 25 3.17 10.93 8.81
C HIS A 25 4.28 11.30 7.82
N PHE A 26 5.46 10.67 7.92
CA PHE A 26 6.62 11.05 7.11
C PHE A 26 7.14 9.87 6.29
N LEU A 27 7.43 8.73 6.92
CA LEU A 27 8.05 7.62 6.21
C LEU A 27 7.04 6.99 5.22
N VAL A 28 5.83 6.67 5.66
CA VAL A 28 4.81 6.04 4.80
C VAL A 28 4.51 6.89 3.56
N PRO A 29 4.23 8.21 3.65
CA PRO A 29 4.03 9.03 2.46
C PRO A 29 5.27 9.14 1.58
N TYR A 30 6.46 9.20 2.19
CA TYR A 30 7.72 9.30 1.45
C TYR A 30 8.03 8.04 0.63
N PHE A 31 7.82 6.85 1.20
CA PHE A 31 8.07 5.58 0.52
C PHE A 31 6.92 5.15 -0.41
N THR A 32 5.68 5.49 -0.08
CA THR A 32 4.49 5.12 -0.87
C THR A 32 4.21 6.11 -2.00
N GLY A 33 5.26 6.78 -2.52
CA GLY A 33 5.25 8.00 -3.33
C GLY A 33 4.43 8.02 -4.63
N ARG A 34 3.65 6.98 -4.94
CA ARG A 34 2.59 6.93 -5.96
C ARG A 34 1.69 5.73 -5.67
N GLN A 35 0.57 5.95 -4.99
CA GLN A 35 -0.42 4.88 -4.82
C GLN A 35 -1.01 4.52 -6.19
N VAL A 36 -1.04 3.21 -6.47
CA VAL A 36 -1.74 2.69 -7.65
C VAL A 36 -3.23 2.82 -7.38
N GLU A 37 -3.86 3.85 -7.94
CA GLU A 37 -5.30 4.06 -7.80
C GLU A 37 -6.05 2.98 -8.58
N LEU A 38 -6.46 1.93 -7.86
CA LEU A 38 -7.37 0.92 -8.36
C LEU A 38 -8.80 1.38 -8.18
N HIS A 39 -9.56 1.41 -9.27
CA HIS A 39 -10.98 1.68 -9.17
C HIS A 39 -11.68 0.56 -8.35
N PRO A 40 -12.59 0.89 -7.41
CA PRO A 40 -13.25 -0.11 -6.56
C PRO A 40 -13.93 -1.24 -7.34
N LEU A 41 -14.48 -0.93 -8.52
CA LEU A 41 -15.08 -1.93 -9.41
C LEU A 41 -14.06 -2.95 -9.96
N VAL A 42 -12.81 -2.55 -10.19
CA VAL A 42 -11.76 -3.48 -10.66
C VAL A 42 -11.41 -4.47 -9.55
N VAL A 43 -11.30 -3.99 -8.31
CA VAL A 43 -11.06 -4.84 -7.14
C VAL A 43 -12.21 -5.81 -6.92
N LEU A 44 -13.45 -5.32 -7.01
CA LEU A 44 -14.64 -6.17 -6.90
C LEU A 44 -14.71 -7.23 -8.00
N ALA A 45 -14.46 -6.84 -9.25
CA ALA A 45 -14.45 -7.77 -10.39
C ALA A 45 -13.35 -8.83 -10.21
N ALA A 46 -12.14 -8.43 -9.84
CA ALA A 46 -11.03 -9.35 -9.57
C ALA A 46 -11.36 -10.31 -8.42
N LEU A 47 -11.96 -9.81 -7.33
CA LEU A 47 -12.39 -10.63 -6.20
C LEU A 47 -13.41 -11.67 -6.63
N ILE A 48 -14.44 -11.28 -7.39
CA ILE A 48 -15.47 -12.21 -7.88
C ILE A 48 -14.84 -13.27 -8.79
N VAL A 49 -14.01 -12.86 -9.74
CA VAL A 49 -13.35 -13.79 -10.67
C VAL A 49 -12.43 -14.76 -9.91
N GLY A 50 -11.58 -14.25 -9.01
CA GLY A 50 -10.68 -15.06 -8.20
C GLY A 50 -11.43 -16.04 -7.28
N ALA A 51 -12.49 -15.56 -6.64
CA ALA A 51 -13.36 -16.39 -5.80
C ALA A 51 -13.98 -17.56 -6.58
N ASN A 52 -14.42 -17.32 -7.82
CA ASN A 52 -15.00 -18.38 -8.66
C ASN A 52 -13.94 -19.39 -9.14
N LEU A 53 -12.69 -18.96 -9.34
CA LEU A 53 -11.61 -19.84 -9.83
C LEU A 53 -11.03 -20.75 -8.76
N ALA A 54 -10.81 -20.25 -7.54
CA ALA A 54 -10.12 -21.01 -6.48
C ALA A 54 -10.66 -20.71 -5.07
N GLY A 55 -11.90 -20.23 -4.95
CA GLY A 55 -12.51 -19.89 -3.67
C GLY A 55 -11.79 -18.74 -2.96
N ILE A 56 -11.74 -18.79 -1.63
CA ILE A 56 -11.12 -17.74 -0.80
C ILE A 56 -9.66 -17.49 -1.19
N VAL A 57 -8.89 -18.53 -1.51
CA VAL A 57 -7.48 -18.38 -1.91
C VAL A 57 -7.38 -17.57 -3.20
N GLY A 58 -8.21 -17.87 -4.19
CA GLY A 58 -8.27 -17.11 -5.44
C GLY A 58 -8.70 -15.66 -5.23
N ALA A 59 -9.66 -15.40 -4.32
CA ALA A 59 -10.10 -14.05 -3.98
C ALA A 59 -8.97 -13.20 -3.37
N ILE A 60 -8.20 -13.76 -2.44
CA ILE A 60 -7.07 -13.07 -1.79
C ILE A 60 -5.97 -12.74 -2.79
N VAL A 61 -5.64 -13.67 -3.68
CA VAL A 61 -4.56 -13.51 -4.68
C VAL A 61 -4.99 -12.61 -5.85
N ALA A 62 -6.28 -12.56 -6.19
CA ALA A 62 -6.77 -11.75 -7.31
C ALA A 62 -6.61 -10.24 -7.09
N ILE A 63 -6.75 -9.76 -5.85
CA ILE A 63 -6.59 -8.34 -5.51
C ILE A 63 -5.17 -7.82 -5.80
N PRO A 64 -4.08 -8.41 -5.25
CA PRO A 64 -2.72 -7.97 -5.55
C PRO A 64 -2.33 -8.21 -7.00
N LEU A 65 -2.87 -9.23 -7.68
CA LEU A 65 -2.69 -9.41 -9.12
C LEU A 65 -3.28 -8.25 -9.92
N ALA A 66 -4.53 -7.86 -9.63
CA ALA A 66 -5.18 -6.73 -10.29
C ALA A 66 -4.43 -5.41 -10.01
N ALA A 67 -3.95 -5.23 -8.78
CA ALA A 67 -3.08 -4.11 -8.40
C ALA A 67 -1.79 -4.06 -9.22
N GLY A 68 -1.09 -5.20 -9.32
CA GLY A 68 0.15 -5.32 -10.08
C GLY A 68 -0.05 -5.06 -11.58
N ILE A 69 -1.12 -5.60 -12.16
CA ILE A 69 -1.47 -5.34 -13.56
C ILE A 69 -1.74 -3.84 -13.77
N ASN A 70 -2.55 -3.21 -12.92
CA ASN A 70 -2.83 -1.78 -13.03
C ASN A 70 -1.55 -0.93 -12.88
N ALA A 71 -0.66 -1.30 -11.98
CA ALA A 71 0.63 -0.63 -11.78
C ALA A 71 1.48 -0.65 -13.06
N VAL A 72 1.63 -1.83 -13.68
CA VAL A 72 2.39 -2.01 -14.93
C VAL A 72 1.76 -1.23 -16.08
N LEU A 73 0.43 -1.25 -16.18
CA LEU A 73 -0.30 -0.48 -17.20
C LEU A 73 -0.10 1.02 -17.00
N GLN A 74 -0.30 1.55 -15.79
CA GLN A 74 -0.09 2.98 -15.53
C GLN A 74 1.35 3.41 -15.85
N GLU A 75 2.35 2.63 -15.46
CA GLU A 75 3.74 2.96 -15.76
C GLU A 75 4.05 2.95 -17.26
N THR A 76 3.49 1.99 -18.00
CA THR A 76 3.74 1.84 -19.44
C THR A 76 2.97 2.87 -20.27
N TYR A 77 1.69 3.10 -19.96
CA TYR A 77 0.81 4.00 -20.72
C TYR A 77 1.15 5.49 -20.46
N VAL A 78 1.46 5.86 -19.21
CA VAL A 78 1.84 7.26 -18.88
C VAL A 78 3.13 7.64 -19.59
N LYS A 79 4.15 6.76 -19.60
CA LYS A 79 5.42 7.01 -20.31
C LYS A 79 5.27 7.00 -21.83
N ALA A 80 4.28 6.27 -22.38
CA ALA A 80 4.04 6.24 -23.82
C ALA A 80 3.36 7.51 -24.35
N MET A 81 2.50 8.15 -23.56
CA MET A 81 1.81 9.39 -23.95
C MET A 81 2.74 10.60 -23.92
N GLU A 82 3.69 10.64 -23.00
CA GLU A 82 4.63 11.75 -22.82
C GLU A 82 5.56 11.94 -24.04
N ARG A 83 5.91 10.86 -24.74
CA ARG A 83 6.72 10.93 -25.98
C ARG A 83 5.99 11.54 -27.18
N ARG A 84 4.66 11.64 -27.16
CA ARG A 84 3.87 12.17 -28.29
C ARG A 84 3.65 13.68 -28.24
N HIS A 85 3.90 14.35 -27.11
CA HIS A 85 3.70 15.80 -26.96
C HIS A 85 4.99 16.61 -27.03
N VAL A 86 6.15 15.98 -27.20
CA VAL A 86 7.47 16.63 -27.32
C VAL A 86 8.07 16.45 -28.73
N GLY A 87 7.24 16.15 -29.73
CA GLY A 87 7.61 16.03 -31.13
C GLY A 87 6.96 17.10 -31.99
#